data_AF-A0A9D8JVV0-F1
#
_entry.id   AF-A0A9D8JVV0-F1
#
_cell.length_a   1.000
_cell.length_b   1.000
_cell.length_c   1.000
_cell.angle_alpha   90.00
_cell.angle_beta   90.00
_cell.angle_gamma   90.00
#
_symmetry.space_group_name_H-M   'P 1'
#
loop_
_entity.id
_entity.type
_entity.pdbx_description
1 polymer ?
#
loop_
_entity_poly.entity_id
_entity_poly.type
_entity_poly.pdbx_seq_one_letter_code
_entity_poly.pdbx_strand_id
1 'polypeptide(L)'
;MTDKSLAAKKAWATRNSPKYKARRSETASKQALANWCKSNGWKILFFEGESGAPRTGIVDAMIARIASNDADTLDIRLIQIKSGTAGLTAAEISRLKQALDKASVNWLLAAFDGEAIHFLPEMRRKK
;
A
#
# COMPACT_ATOMS: atom_id res chain seq x y z
N MET A 1 23.33 -18.83 -32.76
CA MET A 1 23.29 -18.17 -31.45
C MET A 1 22.60 -19.13 -30.48
N THR A 2 23.25 -19.50 -29.38
CA THR A 2 22.68 -20.45 -28.39
C THR A 2 21.51 -19.80 -27.63
N ASP A 3 20.53 -20.59 -27.20
CA ASP A 3 19.34 -20.10 -26.48
C ASP A 3 19.67 -19.24 -25.25
N LYS A 4 20.79 -19.55 -24.57
CA LYS A 4 21.30 -18.76 -23.44
C LYS A 4 21.62 -17.30 -23.84
N SER A 5 22.09 -17.07 -25.07
CA SER A 5 22.38 -15.73 -25.59
C SER A 5 21.10 -14.94 -25.93
N LEU A 6 20.03 -15.61 -26.35
CA LEU A 6 18.72 -14.98 -26.63
C LEU A 6 17.99 -14.63 -25.32
N ALA A 7 18.02 -15.52 -24.33
CA ALA A 7 17.50 -15.26 -22.99
C ALA A 7 18.21 -14.07 -22.31
N ALA A 8 19.54 -13.99 -22.43
CA ALA A 8 20.31 -12.87 -21.90
C ALA A 8 19.94 -11.53 -22.56
N LYS A 9 19.80 -11.49 -23.90
CA LYS A 9 19.34 -10.30 -24.63
C LYS A 9 17.92 -9.88 -24.23
N LYS A 10 17.00 -10.83 -24.08
CA LYS A 10 15.63 -10.58 -23.62
C LYS A 10 15.61 -10.03 -22.19
N ALA A 11 16.40 -10.60 -21.28
CA ALA A 11 16.52 -10.10 -19.91
C ALA A 11 17.08 -8.68 -19.85
N TRP A 12 18.08 -8.36 -20.68
CA TRP A 12 18.64 -7.02 -20.81
C TRP A 12 17.61 -6.01 -21.35
N ALA A 13 16.88 -6.37 -22.42
CA ALA A 13 15.82 -5.53 -22.97
C ALA A 13 14.70 -5.27 -21.94
N THR A 14 14.27 -6.30 -21.21
CA THR A 14 13.28 -6.17 -20.13
C THR A 14 13.77 -5.23 -19.03
N ARG A 15 15.02 -5.40 -18.55
CA ARG A 15 15.60 -4.54 -17.50
C ARG A 15 15.69 -3.07 -17.91
N ASN A 16 15.89 -2.81 -19.21
CA ASN A 16 15.96 -1.46 -19.74
C ASN A 16 14.59 -0.85 -20.10
N SER A 17 13.53 -1.64 -20.11
CA SER A 17 12.18 -1.16 -20.44
C SER A 17 11.66 -0.15 -19.39
N PRO A 18 10.94 0.90 -19.82
CA PRO A 18 10.36 1.89 -18.90
C PRO A 18 9.43 1.26 -17.86
N LYS A 19 8.62 0.27 -18.27
CA LYS A 19 7.71 -0.46 -17.39
C LYS A 19 8.44 -1.19 -16.25
N TYR A 20 9.55 -1.86 -16.56
CA TYR A 20 10.35 -2.54 -15.54
C TYR A 20 11.00 -1.54 -14.58
N LYS A 21 11.54 -0.43 -15.10
CA LYS A 21 12.16 0.62 -14.27
C LYS A 21 11.14 1.26 -13.33
N ALA A 22 9.94 1.58 -13.82
CA ALA A 22 8.83 2.11 -13.03
C ALA A 22 8.45 1.14 -11.90
N ARG A 23 8.19 -0.13 -12.23
CA ARG A 23 7.85 -1.18 -11.25
C ARG A 23 8.95 -1.38 -10.20
N ARG A 24 10.22 -1.37 -10.62
CA ARG A 24 11.36 -1.48 -9.71
C ARG A 24 11.43 -0.27 -8.76
N SER A 25 11.25 0.94 -9.27
CA SER A 25 11.27 2.17 -8.46
C SER A 25 10.11 2.21 -7.47
N GLU A 26 8.92 1.79 -7.89
CA GLU A 26 7.74 1.65 -7.05
C GLU A 26 7.97 0.62 -5.93
N THR A 27 8.49 -0.56 -6.27
CA THR A 27 8.83 -1.61 -5.30
C THR A 27 9.87 -1.11 -4.29
N ALA A 28 10.91 -0.40 -4.75
CA ALA A 28 11.92 0.19 -3.88
C ALA A 28 11.32 1.25 -2.94
N SER A 29 10.40 2.08 -3.42
CA SER A 29 9.73 3.12 -2.62
C SER A 29 8.85 2.50 -1.53
N LYS A 30 8.13 1.41 -1.83
CA LYS A 30 7.37 0.65 -0.84
C LYS A 30 8.26 0.00 0.20
N GLN A 31 9.36 -0.64 -0.23
CA GLN A 31 10.30 -1.26 0.70
C GLN A 31 10.92 -0.22 1.65
N ALA A 32 11.30 0.95 1.13
CA ALA A 32 11.81 2.05 1.93
C ALA A 32 10.77 2.53 2.96
N LEU A 33 9.52 2.72 2.53
CA LEU A 33 8.44 3.12 3.42
C LEU A 33 8.16 2.06 4.50
N ALA A 34 8.12 0.78 4.13
CA ALA A 34 7.89 -0.32 5.07
C ALA A 34 9.02 -0.41 6.12
N ASN A 35 10.27 -0.25 5.69
CA ASN A 35 11.43 -0.21 6.58
C ASN A 35 11.34 0.97 7.55
N TRP A 36 11.03 2.17 7.04
CA TRP A 36 10.85 3.36 7.88
C TRP A 36 9.72 3.16 8.90
N CYS A 37 8.58 2.61 8.47
CA CYS A 37 7.45 2.31 9.36
C CYS A 37 7.85 1.36 10.49
N LYS A 38 8.53 0.26 10.15
CA LYS A 38 9.01 -0.73 11.12
C LYS A 38 9.92 -0.09 12.16
N SER A 39 10.88 0.75 11.74
CA SER A 39 11.79 1.45 12.65
C SER A 39 11.13 2.51 13.52
N ASN A 40 9.96 3.02 13.13
CA ASN A 40 9.24 4.10 13.83
C ASN A 40 7.96 3.62 14.53
N GLY A 41 7.78 2.31 14.70
CA GLY A 41 6.65 1.72 15.43
C GLY A 41 5.31 1.77 14.67
N TRP A 42 5.34 1.99 13.36
CA TRP A 42 4.15 2.00 12.51
C TRP A 42 3.89 0.63 11.90
N LYS A 43 2.61 0.25 11.84
CA LYS A 43 2.13 -0.83 10.96
C LYS A 43 1.76 -0.22 9.61
N ILE A 44 1.92 -0.98 8.54
CA ILE A 44 1.66 -0.53 7.17
C ILE A 44 0.83 -1.56 6.40
N LEU A 45 -0.09 -1.05 5.57
CA LEU A 45 -0.89 -1.81 4.61
C LEU A 45 -0.76 -1.14 3.23
N PHE A 46 -0.45 -1.90 2.19
CA PHE A 46 -0.47 -1.44 0.79
C PHE A 46 -1.79 -1.86 0.12
N PHE A 47 -2.40 -0.99 -0.70
CA PHE A 47 -3.72 -1.22 -1.30
C PHE A 47 -3.73 -1.78 -2.73
N GLU A 48 -2.56 -2.15 -3.25
CA GLU A 48 -2.44 -2.76 -4.57
C GLU A 48 -2.94 -4.20 -4.57
N GLY A 49 -3.54 -4.63 -5.70
CA GLY A 49 -3.98 -6.01 -5.88
C GLY A 49 -2.80 -6.97 -6.07
N GLU A 50 -3.03 -8.27 -5.82
CA GLU A 50 -2.04 -9.35 -6.02
C GLU A 50 -1.45 -9.40 -7.44
N SER A 51 -2.19 -8.92 -8.44
CA SER A 51 -1.76 -8.84 -9.85
C SER A 51 -0.88 -7.62 -10.16
N GLY A 52 -0.66 -6.72 -9.20
CA GLY A 52 0.03 -5.45 -9.39
C GLY A 52 -0.73 -4.45 -10.29
N ALA A 53 -2.00 -4.73 -10.61
CA ALA A 53 -2.87 -3.76 -11.26
C ALA A 53 -3.17 -2.64 -10.25
N PRO A 54 -2.79 -1.38 -10.53
CA PRO A 54 -3.09 -0.27 -9.64
C PRO A 54 -4.60 -0.19 -9.48
N ARG A 55 -5.11 -0.28 -8.24
CA ARG A 55 -6.39 0.37 -7.99
C ARG A 55 -6.13 1.85 -8.27
N THR A 56 -6.88 2.44 -9.18
CA THR A 56 -6.71 3.83 -9.68
C THR A 56 -6.97 4.91 -8.61
N GLY A 57 -6.95 4.54 -7.34
CA GLY A 57 -7.13 5.43 -6.19
C GLY A 57 -5.90 6.29 -5.94
N ILE A 58 -6.10 7.36 -5.17
CA ILE A 58 -5.04 8.29 -4.76
C ILE A 58 -4.21 7.77 -3.56
N VAL A 59 -4.74 6.77 -2.85
CA VAL A 59 -4.13 6.18 -1.65
C VAL A 59 -3.43 4.89 -2.05
N ASP A 60 -2.11 4.87 -1.93
CA ASP A 60 -1.28 3.70 -2.22
C ASP A 60 -1.12 2.81 -0.98
N ALA A 61 -1.06 3.43 0.20
CA ALA A 61 -0.89 2.74 1.48
C ALA A 61 -1.62 3.45 2.63
N MET A 62 -1.82 2.72 3.72
CA MET A 62 -2.22 3.24 5.02
C MET A 62 -1.19 2.81 6.06
N ILE A 63 -0.84 3.71 6.97
CA ILE A 63 -0.09 3.36 8.17
C ILE A 63 -0.94 3.59 9.41
N ALA A 64 -0.76 2.75 10.41
CA ALA A 64 -1.48 2.86 11.67
C ALA A 64 -0.58 2.51 12.85
N ARG A 65 -0.81 3.13 14.00
CA ARG A 65 -0.23 2.75 15.29
C ARG A 65 -1.13 3.18 16.43
N ILE A 66 -0.97 2.55 17.57
CA ILE A 66 -1.44 3.11 18.84
C ILE A 66 -0.54 4.31 19.18
N ALA A 67 -1.13 5.44 19.58
CA ALA A 67 -0.39 6.64 19.91
C ALA A 67 0.51 6.38 21.12
N SER A 68 1.71 6.98 21.12
CA SER A 68 2.70 6.72 22.18
C SER A 68 2.29 7.27 23.54
N ASN A 69 1.36 8.23 23.57
CA ASN A 69 0.87 8.92 24.77
C ASN A 69 -0.49 8.42 25.27
N ASP A 70 -1.19 7.60 24.48
CA ASP A 70 -2.52 7.10 24.81
C ASP A 70 -2.78 5.77 24.10
N ALA A 71 -3.00 4.71 24.89
CA ALA A 71 -3.18 3.35 24.41
C ALA A 71 -4.51 3.14 23.65
N ASP A 72 -5.49 4.03 23.86
CA ASP A 72 -6.81 3.96 23.22
C ASP A 72 -6.89 4.83 21.96
N THR A 73 -5.88 5.67 21.71
CA THR A 73 -5.83 6.50 20.50
C THR A 73 -5.16 5.73 19.35
N LEU A 74 -5.90 5.52 18.28
CA LEU A 74 -5.40 4.96 17.02
C LEU A 74 -5.03 6.09 16.03
N ASP A 75 -3.74 6.26 15.73
CA ASP A 75 -3.24 7.21 14.71
C ASP A 75 -3.19 6.49 13.36
N ILE A 76 -3.98 6.96 12.38
CA ILE A 76 -4.05 6.43 11.02
C ILE A 76 -3.63 7.52 10.04
N ARG A 77 -2.79 7.17 9.05
CA ARG A 77 -2.41 8.07 7.95
C ARG A 77 -2.58 7.40 6.60
N LEU A 78 -3.20 8.12 5.67
CA LEU A 78 -3.27 7.74 4.27
C LEU A 78 -2.02 8.25 3.55
N ILE A 79 -1.43 7.41 2.71
CA ILE A 79 -0.18 7.68 2.03
C ILE A 79 -0.37 7.54 0.52
N GLN A 80 0.09 8.55 -0.20
CA GLN A 80 0.43 8.44 -1.61
C GLN A 80 1.96 8.32 -1.74
N ILE A 81 2.42 7.31 -2.46
CA ILE A 81 3.84 7.03 -2.72
C ILE A 81 4.20 7.65 -4.07
N LYS A 82 5.28 8.43 -4.08
CA LYS A 82 5.91 8.89 -5.32
C LYS A 82 7.15 8.07 -5.61
N SER A 83 7.23 7.56 -6.83
CA SER A 83 8.43 6.93 -7.35
C SER A 83 9.17 7.90 -8.27
N GLY A 84 10.50 7.94 -8.16
CA GLY A 84 11.35 8.83 -8.97
C GLY A 84 11.44 10.27 -8.46
N THR A 85 11.79 11.20 -9.36
CA THR A 85 12.06 12.62 -9.06
C THR A 85 10.84 13.53 -9.20
N ALA A 86 9.67 12.98 -9.57
CA ALA A 86 8.45 13.75 -9.70
C ALA A 86 7.97 14.23 -8.32
N GLY A 87 7.78 15.54 -8.18
CA GLY A 87 7.26 16.14 -6.95
C GLY A 87 5.76 15.86 -6.73
N LEU A 88 5.24 16.33 -5.60
CA LEU A 88 3.81 16.32 -5.31
C LEU A 88 3.15 17.53 -5.97
N THR A 89 2.03 17.32 -6.67
CA THR A 89 1.24 18.41 -7.23
C THR A 89 0.16 18.87 -6.24
N ALA A 90 -0.29 20.12 -6.36
CA ALA A 90 -1.40 20.65 -5.54
C ALA A 90 -2.70 19.83 -5.72
N ALA A 91 -2.96 19.38 -6.95
CA ALA A 91 -4.12 18.54 -7.26
C ALA A 91 -4.06 17.19 -6.52
N GLU A 92 -2.89 16.56 -6.44
CA GLU A 92 -2.71 15.30 -5.73
C GLU A 92 -2.87 15.46 -4.22
N ILE A 93 -2.30 16.51 -3.64
CA ILE A 93 -2.49 16.85 -2.23
C ILE A 93 -3.98 17.05 -1.93
N SER A 94 -4.70 17.79 -2.78
CA SER A 94 -6.15 18.01 -2.62
C SER A 94 -6.92 16.69 -2.69
N ARG A 95 -6.59 15.81 -3.63
CA ARG A 95 -7.25 14.50 -3.76
C ARG A 95 -6.98 13.59 -2.56
N LEU A 96 -5.75 13.60 -2.02
CA LEU A 96 -5.42 12.82 -0.83
C LEU A 96 -6.15 13.36 0.41
N LYS A 97 -6.28 14.68 0.56
CA LYS A 97 -7.10 15.29 1.62
C LYS A 97 -8.56 14.87 1.51
N GLN A 98 -9.15 14.95 0.32
CA GLN A 98 -10.53 14.49 0.07
C GLN A 98 -10.73 12.98 0.29
N ALA A 99 -9.66 12.18 0.26
CA ALA A 99 -9.75 10.76 0.58
C ALA A 99 -10.00 10.52 2.07
N LEU A 100 -9.59 11.44 2.95
CA LEU A 100 -9.88 11.38 4.39
C LEU A 100 -11.40 11.50 4.64
N ASP A 101 -12.07 12.40 3.93
CA ASP A 101 -13.54 12.60 4.04
C ASP A 101 -14.34 11.36 3.60
N LYS A 102 -13.70 10.48 2.83
CA LYS A 102 -14.29 9.23 2.29
C LYS A 102 -13.83 8.00 3.08
N ALA A 103 -12.92 8.15 4.03
CA ALA A 103 -12.46 7.06 4.87
C ALA A 103 -13.50 6.75 5.93
N SER A 104 -13.94 5.50 6.00
CA SER A 104 -14.87 5.03 7.03
C SER A 104 -14.12 4.24 8.09
N VAL A 105 -14.19 4.69 9.35
CA VAL A 105 -13.74 3.92 10.51
C VAL A 105 -14.98 3.44 11.25
N ASN A 106 -15.14 2.13 11.39
CA ASN A 106 -16.26 1.51 12.08
C ASN A 106 -15.71 0.52 13.11
N TRP A 107 -16.47 0.27 14.17
CA TRP A 107 -16.13 -0.76 15.15
C TRP A 107 -16.64 -2.13 14.71
N LEU A 108 -15.92 -3.16 15.12
CA LEU A 108 -16.27 -4.56 14.91
C LEU A 108 -15.63 -5.36 16.05
N LEU A 109 -16.40 -6.24 16.68
CA LEU A 109 -15.87 -7.28 17.55
C LEU A 109 -15.66 -8.54 16.72
N ALA A 110 -14.56 -9.24 16.99
CA ALA A 110 -14.26 -10.54 16.39
C ALA A 110 -14.07 -11.57 17.50
N ALA A 111 -14.80 -12.67 17.44
CA ALA A 111 -14.70 -13.78 18.39
C ALA A 111 -14.40 -15.08 17.65
N PHE A 112 -13.39 -15.83 18.11
CA PHE A 112 -13.05 -17.15 17.57
C PHE A 112 -13.56 -18.22 18.55
N ASP A 113 -14.43 -19.11 18.08
CA ASP A 113 -15.05 -20.17 18.89
C ASP A 113 -14.27 -21.49 18.88
N GLY A 114 -13.13 -21.53 18.18
CA GLY A 114 -12.34 -22.75 17.95
C GLY A 114 -12.46 -23.27 16.52
N GLU A 115 -13.47 -22.86 15.75
CA GLU A 115 -13.71 -23.30 14.37
C GLU A 115 -13.78 -22.11 13.39
N ALA A 116 -14.49 -21.05 13.77
CA ALA A 116 -14.77 -19.90 12.92
C ALA A 116 -14.61 -18.57 13.65
N ILE A 117 -14.31 -17.53 12.88
CA ILE A 117 -14.33 -16.15 13.37
C ILE A 117 -15.72 -15.57 13.11
N HIS A 118 -16.37 -15.13 14.19
CA HIS A 118 -17.66 -14.45 14.18
C HIS A 118 -17.46 -12.95 14.39
N PHE A 119 -18.28 -12.13 13.74
CA PHE A 119 -18.18 -10.68 13.81
C PHE A 119 -19.46 -10.03 14.35
N LEU A 120 -19.32 -9.01 15.19
CA LEU A 120 -20.42 -8.19 15.69
C LEU A 120 -20.10 -6.69 15.54
N PRO A 121 -20.89 -5.90 14.78
CA PRO A 121 -21.99 -6.34 13.92
C PRO A 121 -21.51 -7.28 12.81
N GLU A 122 -22.44 -8.00 12.19
CA GLU A 122 -22.09 -8.87 11.06
C GLU A 122 -21.40 -8.06 9.95
N MET A 123 -20.23 -8.54 9.51
CA MET A 123 -19.50 -7.90 8.43
C MET A 123 -20.26 -8.11 7.12
N ARG A 124 -20.98 -7.09 6.67
CA ARG A 124 -21.71 -7.14 5.40
C ARG A 124 -20.73 -7.45 4.25
N ARG A 125 -20.81 -8.65 3.68
CA ARG A 125 -20.18 -8.93 2.39
C ARG A 125 -20.87 -8.06 1.35
N LYS A 126 -20.13 -7.18 0.68
CA LYS A 126 -20.66 -6.52 -0.53
C LYS A 126 -21.04 -7.63 -1.53
N LYS A 127 -22.28 -7.61 -1.99
CA LYS A 127 -22.72 -8.40 -3.15
C LYS A 127 -22.00 -7.93 -4.41
#